data_AF-A0A4S4BWX9-F1
#
_entry.id   AF-A0A4S4BWX9-F1
#
_cell.length_a   1.000
_cell.length_b   1.000
_cell.length_c   1.000
_cell.angle_alpha   90.00
_cell.angle_beta   90.00
_cell.angle_gamma   90.00
#
_symmetry.space_group_name_H-M   'P 1'
#
loop_
_entity.id
_entity.type
_entity.pdbx_description
1 polymer ?
#
loop_
_entity_poly.entity_id
_entity_poly.type
_entity_poly.pdbx_seq_one_letter_code
_entity_poly.pdbx_strand_id
1 'polypeptide(L)'
;MIRQPRFGIQGPVLAWNDPWNAEASMTVMRTGTGRMIPAQEPDIAPGAYTSALKELGAEFYVHHLFPDMRELPELIEDCRRTGLGLVIGNEYGNINGPWADETNRYDIPREALEPLLRSGVLEALLYDEPEHLQINASQYRKRDWLPHWGRLQATTLREANERFTDQVSKCLASLRKANAGELPVLAEQVFPTLFHSHARAGMTPTPKIMKESFHALQLGTALGAAKQYHKGLWVCADLWGPDTGPWLTRVPGFPGHSPAEFASALRLGYHMGPSHLFTENVDGLLRMNEAGKPEATEFGEEWRQFVKDYVPANPLPYDHRQARADIAIVHSDDSNYGQNERPYGIRELPMAESSQSVFHAWHLATHGAIPLHGSCLHIPGFHFPRHALQFAPDFIRYPLREGVPDRAYGKPIHPLFQPANSVLAFDAYADEEALGSPSLLILTGSYISEETLSACVKLAALGTDVIACEWLLPRELRHPRRFAGGGVWLPTDHLLNDAARELAAPHLGSPGLWRQRFGDHAVRISPADDEGFSLHLEVE
;
A
#
# COMPACT_ATOMS: atom_id res chain seq x y z
N MET A 1 -9.95 10.86 21.68
CA MET A 1 -8.81 10.13 22.28
C MET A 1 -8.00 9.56 21.14
N ILE A 2 -6.70 9.85 21.10
CA ILE A 2 -5.79 9.35 20.05
C ILE A 2 -5.51 7.88 20.37
N ARG A 3 -5.75 6.99 19.41
CA ARG A 3 -5.53 5.55 19.57
C ARG A 3 -4.15 5.24 19.01
N GLN A 4 -3.29 4.60 19.81
CA GLN A 4 -2.00 4.14 19.32
C GLN A 4 -2.21 3.05 18.25
N PRO A 5 -1.34 3.00 17.22
CA PRO A 5 -1.37 1.92 16.24
C PRO A 5 -1.23 0.56 16.93
N ARG A 6 -1.90 -0.46 16.35
CA ARG A 6 -1.71 -1.86 16.75
C ARG A 6 -0.75 -2.57 15.82
N PHE A 7 -0.03 -3.55 16.33
CA PHE A 7 1.02 -4.24 15.57
C PHE A 7 0.69 -5.70 15.27
N GLY A 8 0.86 -6.12 14.02
CA GLY A 8 0.55 -7.48 13.59
C GLY A 8 1.62 -8.11 12.72
N ILE A 9 1.50 -9.42 12.53
CA ILE A 9 2.40 -10.21 11.71
C ILE A 9 1.56 -11.11 10.81
N GLN A 10 1.90 -11.18 9.52
CA GLN A 10 1.27 -12.09 8.57
C GLN A 10 1.88 -13.50 8.61
N GLY A 11 1.05 -14.50 8.31
CA GLY A 11 1.38 -15.93 8.32
C GLY A 11 2.52 -16.36 7.41
N PRO A 12 2.97 -17.62 7.54
CA PRO A 12 4.10 -18.12 6.77
C PRO A 12 3.67 -18.58 5.39
N VAL A 13 4.42 -18.16 4.39
CA VAL A 13 4.28 -18.59 2.99
C VAL A 13 5.46 -19.43 2.51
N LEU A 14 6.58 -19.45 3.25
CA LEU A 14 7.84 -20.14 2.85
C LEU A 14 8.49 -20.98 3.94
N ALA A 15 8.71 -20.42 5.13
CA ALA A 15 9.51 -21.03 6.19
C ALA A 15 8.82 -22.29 6.73
N TRP A 16 7.58 -22.19 7.18
CA TRP A 16 6.82 -23.32 7.71
C TRP A 16 5.67 -23.70 6.80
N ASN A 17 5.18 -24.93 6.92
CA ASN A 17 3.79 -25.19 6.58
C ASN A 17 2.89 -24.39 7.56
N ASP A 18 1.65 -24.11 7.16
CA ASP A 18 0.70 -23.46 8.07
C ASP A 18 0.54 -24.30 9.35
N PRO A 19 0.68 -23.70 10.55
CA PRO A 19 0.63 -24.45 11.81
C PRO A 19 -0.69 -25.22 12.03
N TRP A 20 -1.78 -24.73 11.44
CA TRP A 20 -3.13 -25.29 11.60
C TRP A 20 -3.60 -26.10 10.39
N ASN A 21 -2.92 -25.99 9.24
CA ASN A 21 -3.25 -26.74 8.02
C ASN A 21 -2.02 -27.11 7.18
N ALA A 22 -1.17 -27.96 7.76
CA ALA A 22 0.04 -28.42 7.09
C ALA A 22 -0.25 -29.25 5.83
N GLU A 23 -1.33 -30.03 5.83
CA GLU A 23 -1.73 -30.84 4.66
C GLU A 23 -2.05 -29.95 3.46
N ALA A 24 -2.91 -28.92 3.63
CA ALA A 24 -3.25 -28.02 2.54
C ALA A 24 -2.02 -27.25 2.06
N SER A 25 -1.15 -26.80 2.97
CA SER A 25 0.09 -26.07 2.67
C SER A 25 0.99 -26.78 1.66
N MET A 26 0.98 -28.11 1.63
CA MET A 26 1.77 -28.92 0.69
C MET A 26 1.14 -29.01 -0.70
N THR A 27 -0.13 -28.63 -0.86
CA THR A 27 -0.92 -28.83 -2.08
C THR A 27 -1.32 -27.53 -2.78
N VAL A 28 -1.20 -26.38 -2.11
CA VAL A 28 -1.49 -25.06 -2.69
C VAL A 28 -0.25 -24.20 -2.82
N MET A 29 -0.23 -23.33 -3.85
CA MET A 29 0.82 -22.32 -3.99
C MET A 29 0.58 -21.22 -2.98
N ARG A 30 1.52 -21.03 -2.06
CA ARG A 30 1.41 -20.03 -0.99
C ARG A 30 2.03 -18.68 -1.31
N THR A 31 2.64 -18.56 -2.50
CA THR A 31 3.26 -17.30 -2.96
C THR A 31 2.84 -16.99 -4.39
N GLY A 32 2.77 -15.70 -4.73
CA GLY A 32 2.50 -15.23 -6.09
C GLY A 32 3.60 -15.51 -7.13
N THR A 33 4.63 -16.31 -6.79
CA THR A 33 5.77 -16.65 -7.67
C THR A 33 5.40 -17.60 -8.82
N GLY A 34 4.23 -18.24 -8.76
CA GLY A 34 3.79 -19.23 -9.74
C GLY A 34 4.47 -20.58 -9.61
N ARG A 35 5.08 -20.88 -8.45
CA ARG A 35 5.72 -22.16 -8.13
C ARG A 35 5.25 -22.68 -6.77
N MET A 36 5.14 -24.00 -6.66
CA MET A 36 5.06 -24.67 -5.37
C MET A 36 6.43 -24.67 -4.71
N ILE A 37 6.55 -24.03 -3.55
CA ILE A 37 7.78 -23.99 -2.77
C ILE A 37 7.51 -24.75 -1.46
N PRO A 38 8.21 -25.89 -1.21
CA PRO A 38 8.09 -26.60 0.05
C PRO A 38 8.49 -25.73 1.25
N ALA A 39 7.92 -26.02 2.40
CA ALA A 39 8.40 -25.47 3.67
C ALA A 39 9.90 -25.70 3.85
N GLN A 40 10.60 -24.67 4.33
CA GLN A 40 12.06 -24.65 4.46
C GLN A 40 12.55 -24.95 5.88
N GLU A 41 11.64 -24.95 6.84
CA GLU A 41 11.84 -25.27 8.24
C GLU A 41 10.96 -26.48 8.62
N PRO A 42 11.33 -27.24 9.67
CA PRO A 42 10.47 -28.28 10.23
C PRO A 42 9.15 -27.69 10.74
N ASP A 43 8.07 -28.47 10.65
CA ASP A 43 6.74 -28.08 11.13
C ASP A 43 6.77 -27.57 12.58
N ILE A 44 5.98 -26.52 12.82
CA ILE A 44 5.85 -25.87 14.12
C ILE A 44 4.44 -26.10 14.66
N ALA A 45 4.36 -26.52 15.93
CA ALA A 45 3.07 -26.69 16.58
C ALA A 45 2.36 -25.34 16.81
N PRO A 46 1.02 -25.25 16.65
CA PRO A 46 0.26 -24.01 16.84
C PRO A 46 0.57 -23.22 18.11
N GLY A 47 0.69 -23.91 19.24
CA GLY A 47 1.01 -23.28 20.53
C GLY A 47 2.41 -22.66 20.57
N ALA A 48 3.41 -23.29 19.95
CA ALA A 48 4.75 -22.75 19.85
C ALA A 48 4.80 -21.55 18.88
N TYR A 49 4.09 -21.66 17.76
CA TYR A 49 3.98 -20.60 16.77
C TYR A 49 3.33 -19.33 17.35
N THR A 50 2.15 -19.45 17.97
CA THR A 50 1.47 -18.32 18.60
C THR A 50 2.27 -17.73 19.76
N SER A 51 2.99 -18.55 20.53
CA SER A 51 3.92 -18.05 21.56
C SER A 51 5.02 -17.20 20.95
N ALA A 52 5.63 -17.64 19.84
CA ALA A 52 6.66 -16.87 19.14
C ALA A 52 6.13 -15.52 18.61
N LEU A 53 4.89 -15.49 18.08
CA LEU A 53 4.25 -14.23 17.66
C LEU A 53 4.06 -13.28 18.85
N LYS A 54 3.62 -13.78 20.02
CA LYS A 54 3.49 -12.97 21.23
C LYS A 54 4.84 -12.47 21.74
N GLU A 55 5.88 -13.28 21.66
CA GLU A 55 7.25 -12.88 22.03
C GLU A 55 7.79 -11.76 21.13
N LEU A 56 7.41 -11.72 19.85
CA LEU A 56 7.67 -10.61 18.93
C LEU A 56 6.79 -9.37 19.22
N GLY A 57 5.83 -9.46 20.13
CA GLY A 57 4.95 -8.35 20.49
C GLY A 57 3.72 -8.19 19.59
N ALA A 58 3.36 -9.22 18.81
CA ALA A 58 2.16 -9.15 17.97
C ALA A 58 0.87 -9.02 18.82
N GLU A 59 -0.01 -8.13 18.37
CA GLU A 59 -1.36 -7.91 18.89
C GLU A 59 -2.43 -8.51 18.00
N PHE A 60 -2.15 -8.70 16.71
CA PHE A 60 -3.00 -9.41 15.77
C PHE A 60 -2.19 -10.24 14.78
N TYR A 61 -2.85 -11.21 14.17
CA TYR A 61 -2.31 -12.14 13.19
C TYR A 61 -3.06 -12.00 11.87
N VAL A 62 -2.35 -11.86 10.76
CA VAL A 62 -2.95 -11.88 9.42
C VAL A 62 -2.80 -13.28 8.84
N HIS A 63 -3.92 -13.95 8.65
CA HIS A 63 -4.00 -15.33 8.17
C HIS A 63 -4.66 -15.38 6.79
N HIS A 64 -3.99 -15.97 5.81
CA HIS A 64 -4.60 -16.23 4.51
C HIS A 64 -5.40 -17.51 4.55
N LEU A 65 -6.71 -17.40 4.30
CA LEU A 65 -7.63 -18.53 4.40
C LEU A 65 -7.34 -19.59 3.34
N PHE A 66 -7.21 -20.85 3.75
CA PHE A 66 -7.21 -21.96 2.82
C PHE A 66 -8.62 -22.22 2.30
N PRO A 67 -8.78 -22.57 1.01
CA PRO A 67 -10.10 -22.85 0.44
C PRO A 67 -10.91 -23.95 1.14
N ASP A 68 -10.24 -24.91 1.78
CA ASP A 68 -10.90 -25.99 2.52
C ASP A 68 -11.29 -25.63 3.96
N MET A 69 -10.79 -24.48 4.45
CA MET A 69 -11.11 -23.85 5.73
C MET A 69 -10.87 -24.74 6.97
N ARG A 70 -10.08 -25.81 6.85
CA ARG A 70 -9.91 -26.82 7.91
C ARG A 70 -9.22 -26.24 9.15
N GLU A 71 -8.40 -25.22 8.98
CA GLU A 71 -7.68 -24.54 10.05
C GLU A 71 -8.58 -23.77 11.02
N LEU A 72 -9.74 -23.29 10.55
CA LEU A 72 -10.46 -22.21 11.22
C LEU A 72 -10.82 -22.48 12.68
N PRO A 73 -11.35 -23.67 13.06
CA PRO A 73 -11.75 -23.90 14.45
C PRO A 73 -10.59 -23.81 15.44
N GLU A 74 -9.44 -24.39 15.12
CA GLU A 74 -8.27 -24.40 16.00
C GLU A 74 -7.57 -23.04 16.02
N LEU A 75 -7.44 -22.39 14.85
CA LEU A 75 -6.91 -21.03 14.73
C LEU A 75 -7.69 -20.04 15.60
N ILE A 76 -9.03 -20.06 15.52
CA ILE A 76 -9.90 -19.19 16.33
C ILE A 76 -9.71 -19.45 17.83
N GLU A 77 -9.61 -20.71 18.24
CA GLU A 77 -9.39 -21.08 19.64
C GLU A 77 -8.05 -20.56 20.15
N ASP A 78 -6.99 -20.73 19.36
CA ASP A 78 -5.65 -20.28 19.71
C ASP A 78 -5.54 -18.75 19.77
N CYS A 79 -6.12 -18.03 18.82
CA CYS A 79 -6.22 -16.57 18.87
C CYS A 79 -6.94 -16.11 20.14
N ARG A 80 -8.06 -16.75 20.51
CA ARG A 80 -8.80 -16.40 21.74
C ARG A 80 -8.01 -16.68 23.01
N ARG A 81 -7.33 -17.84 23.07
CA ARG A 81 -6.51 -18.24 24.20
C ARG A 81 -5.32 -17.30 24.42
N THR A 82 -4.73 -16.81 23.33
CA THR A 82 -3.52 -15.96 23.35
C THR A 82 -3.84 -14.46 23.34
N GLY A 83 -5.10 -14.09 23.11
CA GLY A 83 -5.53 -12.71 22.97
C GLY A 83 -5.03 -12.03 21.71
N LEU A 84 -4.71 -12.80 20.66
CA LEU A 84 -4.39 -12.26 19.34
C LEU A 84 -5.68 -11.90 18.60
N GLY A 85 -5.70 -10.70 18.04
CA GLY A 85 -6.62 -10.36 16.96
C GLY A 85 -6.39 -11.21 15.72
N LEU A 86 -7.41 -11.35 14.89
CA LEU A 86 -7.34 -12.13 13.65
C LEU A 86 -7.80 -11.29 12.47
N VAL A 87 -6.98 -11.23 11.43
CA VAL A 87 -7.33 -10.69 10.11
C VAL A 87 -7.34 -11.84 9.12
N ILE A 88 -8.41 -11.97 8.34
CA ILE A 88 -8.50 -13.02 7.32
C ILE A 88 -8.24 -12.44 5.94
N GLY A 89 -7.12 -12.84 5.34
CA GLY A 89 -6.74 -12.53 3.98
C GLY A 89 -7.16 -13.61 2.97
N ASN A 90 -7.12 -13.27 1.68
CA ASN A 90 -7.57 -14.14 0.59
C ASN A 90 -6.47 -14.54 -0.41
N GLU A 91 -5.18 -14.30 -0.11
CA GLU A 91 -4.08 -14.53 -1.05
C GLU A 91 -4.05 -15.97 -1.58
N TYR A 92 -4.10 -16.98 -0.69
CA TYR A 92 -4.08 -18.38 -1.08
C TYR A 92 -5.21 -18.74 -2.05
N GLY A 93 -6.41 -18.21 -1.82
CA GLY A 93 -7.53 -18.37 -2.73
C GLY A 93 -7.36 -17.60 -4.05
N ASN A 94 -6.82 -16.38 -4.03
CA ASN A 94 -6.55 -15.62 -5.27
C ASN A 94 -5.58 -16.38 -6.18
N ILE A 95 -4.57 -17.03 -5.59
CA ILE A 95 -3.55 -17.80 -6.33
C ILE A 95 -4.13 -19.12 -6.87
N ASN A 96 -4.89 -19.86 -6.05
CA ASN A 96 -5.24 -21.26 -6.31
C ASN A 96 -6.71 -21.51 -6.69
N GLY A 97 -7.58 -20.54 -6.46
CA GLY A 97 -9.03 -20.70 -6.51
C GLY A 97 -9.60 -21.36 -5.25
N PRO A 98 -10.92 -21.63 -5.21
CA PRO A 98 -11.88 -21.44 -6.29
C PRO A 98 -12.17 -19.96 -6.55
N TRP A 99 -11.97 -19.50 -7.79
CA TRP A 99 -12.25 -18.11 -8.12
C TRP A 99 -13.75 -17.86 -8.27
N ALA A 100 -14.20 -16.66 -7.91
CA ALA A 100 -15.52 -16.18 -8.28
C ALA A 100 -15.65 -16.12 -9.81
N ASP A 101 -16.84 -16.44 -10.31
CA ASP A 101 -17.13 -16.55 -11.74
C ASP A 101 -16.63 -15.33 -12.52
N GLU A 102 -15.96 -15.58 -13.65
CA GLU A 102 -15.39 -14.56 -14.55
C GLU A 102 -14.36 -13.61 -13.89
N THR A 103 -13.77 -13.97 -12.76
CA THR A 103 -12.70 -13.20 -12.08
C THR A 103 -11.46 -14.05 -11.76
N ASN A 104 -10.43 -13.41 -11.20
CA ASN A 104 -9.28 -14.04 -10.56
C ASN A 104 -9.32 -13.89 -9.02
N ARG A 105 -10.49 -13.56 -8.45
CA ARG A 105 -10.68 -13.27 -7.02
C ARG A 105 -11.24 -14.47 -6.28
N TYR A 106 -10.72 -14.75 -5.09
CA TYR A 106 -11.38 -15.61 -4.11
C TYR A 106 -12.17 -14.75 -3.13
N ASP A 107 -13.46 -15.05 -3.00
CA ASP A 107 -14.32 -14.43 -2.00
C ASP A 107 -14.33 -15.26 -0.73
N ILE A 108 -14.09 -14.61 0.41
CA ILE A 108 -14.14 -15.26 1.72
C ILE A 108 -15.56 -15.82 1.93
N PRO A 109 -15.72 -17.15 2.10
CA PRO A 109 -17.04 -17.78 2.13
C PRO A 109 -17.87 -17.36 3.34
N ARG A 110 -19.19 -17.33 3.20
CA ARG A 110 -20.09 -16.95 4.30
C ARG A 110 -19.99 -17.91 5.48
N GLU A 111 -19.76 -19.19 5.20
CA GLU A 111 -19.56 -20.25 6.18
C GLU A 111 -18.27 -20.08 7.00
N ALA A 112 -17.23 -19.43 6.44
CA ALA A 112 -16.06 -19.01 7.21
C ALA A 112 -16.40 -17.84 8.14
N LEU A 113 -17.19 -16.88 7.65
CA LEU A 113 -17.46 -15.63 8.38
C LEU A 113 -18.27 -15.84 9.66
N GLU A 114 -19.25 -16.73 9.67
CA GLU A 114 -20.12 -16.91 10.84
C GLU A 114 -19.35 -17.30 12.13
N PRO A 115 -18.48 -18.35 12.14
CA PRO A 115 -17.67 -18.65 13.32
C PRO A 115 -16.67 -17.54 13.66
N LEU A 116 -16.07 -16.88 12.66
CA LEU A 116 -15.13 -15.78 12.88
C LEU A 116 -15.80 -14.60 13.57
N LEU A 117 -16.97 -14.16 13.11
CA LEU A 117 -17.73 -13.06 13.71
C LEU A 117 -18.17 -13.40 15.14
N ARG A 118 -18.65 -14.62 15.38
CA ARG A 118 -19.06 -15.07 16.72
C ARG A 118 -17.91 -15.21 17.70
N SER A 119 -16.69 -15.38 17.20
CA SER A 119 -15.51 -15.59 18.06
C SER A 119 -15.09 -14.35 18.85
N GLY A 120 -15.42 -13.16 18.34
CA GLY A 120 -14.95 -11.89 18.87
C GLY A 120 -13.48 -11.58 18.62
N VAL A 121 -12.72 -12.42 17.91
CA VAL A 121 -11.30 -12.17 17.59
C VAL A 121 -11.07 -11.54 16.22
N LEU A 122 -12.05 -11.60 15.32
CA LEU A 122 -11.93 -11.06 13.95
C LEU A 122 -11.87 -9.53 13.97
N GLU A 123 -10.85 -8.96 13.32
CA GLU A 123 -10.59 -7.52 13.27
C GLU A 123 -10.81 -6.91 11.89
N ALA A 124 -10.53 -7.67 10.83
CA ALA A 124 -10.68 -7.22 9.45
C ALA A 124 -10.73 -8.39 8.48
N LEU A 125 -11.24 -8.11 7.27
CA LEU A 125 -11.05 -8.95 6.10
C LEU A 125 -10.08 -8.25 5.16
N LEU A 126 -9.12 -8.96 4.59
CA LEU A 126 -8.12 -8.41 3.70
C LEU A 126 -8.25 -8.99 2.30
N TYR A 127 -8.35 -8.10 1.31
CA TYR A 127 -8.15 -8.45 -0.08
C TYR A 127 -6.71 -8.09 -0.44
N ASP A 128 -5.94 -9.12 -0.82
CA ASP A 128 -4.52 -9.01 -1.18
C ASP A 128 -4.38 -8.49 -2.62
N GLU A 129 -3.68 -7.36 -2.76
CA GLU A 129 -3.32 -6.67 -4.01
C GLU A 129 -4.47 -6.51 -5.03
N PRO A 130 -5.68 -6.05 -4.62
CA PRO A 130 -6.86 -6.08 -5.48
C PRO A 130 -6.75 -5.10 -6.67
N GLU A 131 -5.95 -4.04 -6.55
CA GLU A 131 -5.60 -3.12 -7.65
C GLU A 131 -4.65 -3.80 -8.64
N HIS A 132 -3.65 -4.52 -8.14
CA HIS A 132 -2.69 -5.25 -8.94
C HIS A 132 -3.42 -6.33 -9.75
N LEU A 133 -4.28 -7.11 -9.09
CA LEU A 133 -5.07 -8.18 -9.72
C LEU A 133 -6.19 -7.65 -10.63
N GLN A 134 -6.61 -6.39 -10.47
CA GLN A 134 -7.50 -5.74 -11.42
C GLN A 134 -6.78 -5.36 -12.71
N ILE A 135 -5.64 -4.65 -12.59
CA ILE A 135 -4.95 -4.04 -13.74
C ILE A 135 -4.08 -5.08 -14.46
N ASN A 136 -3.46 -6.00 -13.73
CA ASN A 136 -2.66 -7.11 -14.24
C ASN A 136 -3.43 -8.43 -14.10
N ALA A 137 -4.66 -8.45 -14.63
CA ALA A 137 -5.62 -9.54 -14.46
C ALA A 137 -5.12 -10.96 -14.82
N SER A 138 -4.13 -11.08 -15.70
CA SER A 138 -3.50 -12.35 -16.06
C SER A 138 -2.42 -12.83 -15.09
N GLN A 139 -2.22 -12.15 -13.95
CA GLN A 139 -1.15 -12.44 -12.99
C GLN A 139 -1.15 -13.91 -12.54
N TYR A 140 -2.28 -14.45 -12.09
CA TYR A 140 -2.39 -15.86 -11.69
C TYR A 140 -2.99 -16.76 -12.78
N ARG A 141 -3.95 -16.24 -13.56
CA ARG A 141 -4.61 -16.98 -14.64
C ARG A 141 -4.04 -16.61 -16.01
N LYS A 142 -2.79 -17.04 -16.28
CA LYS A 142 -1.98 -16.63 -17.46
C LYS A 142 -2.66 -16.78 -18.84
N ARG A 143 -3.64 -17.67 -18.97
CA ARG A 143 -4.36 -17.94 -20.24
C ARG A 143 -5.60 -17.07 -20.44
N ASP A 144 -6.09 -16.43 -19.38
CA ASP A 144 -7.32 -15.66 -19.38
C ASP A 144 -7.06 -14.20 -18.97
N TRP A 145 -7.96 -13.30 -19.35
CA TRP A 145 -8.01 -11.93 -18.81
C TRP A 145 -9.26 -11.79 -17.94
N LEU A 146 -9.06 -11.87 -16.62
CA LEU A 146 -10.13 -11.96 -15.63
C LEU A 146 -9.84 -11.00 -14.48
N PRO A 147 -10.22 -9.72 -14.63
CA PRO A 147 -9.95 -8.72 -13.60
C PRO A 147 -10.61 -9.09 -12.27
N HIS A 148 -9.98 -8.68 -11.18
CA HIS A 148 -10.36 -9.04 -9.80
C HIS A 148 -11.81 -8.70 -9.44
N TRP A 149 -12.31 -7.55 -9.88
CA TRP A 149 -13.68 -7.12 -9.62
C TRP A 149 -14.65 -7.48 -10.77
N GLY A 150 -14.16 -8.20 -11.77
CA GLY A 150 -14.91 -8.59 -12.97
C GLY A 150 -14.62 -7.68 -14.17
N ARG A 151 -15.11 -8.12 -15.33
CA ARG A 151 -14.96 -7.38 -16.59
C ARG A 151 -15.89 -6.18 -16.61
N LEU A 152 -15.33 -5.03 -16.95
CA LEU A 152 -16.05 -3.78 -17.10
C LEU A 152 -16.01 -3.33 -18.56
N GLN A 153 -17.00 -2.54 -18.96
CA GLN A 153 -16.98 -1.81 -20.22
C GLN A 153 -17.36 -0.36 -19.95
N ALA A 154 -16.62 0.55 -20.58
CA ALA A 154 -16.81 1.98 -20.48
C ALA A 154 -16.25 2.64 -21.75
N THR A 155 -16.76 3.82 -22.06
CA THR A 155 -16.33 4.64 -23.20
C THR A 155 -15.44 5.80 -22.77
N THR A 156 -15.46 6.15 -21.49
CA THR A 156 -14.65 7.23 -20.90
C THR A 156 -14.04 6.79 -19.57
N LEU A 157 -12.95 7.44 -19.15
CA LEU A 157 -12.32 7.17 -17.85
C LEU A 157 -13.23 7.48 -16.65
N ARG A 158 -14.05 8.54 -16.75
CA ARG A 158 -15.06 8.86 -15.74
C ARG A 158 -16.08 7.74 -15.58
N GLU A 159 -16.64 7.27 -16.70
CA GLU A 159 -17.58 6.16 -16.69
C GLU A 159 -16.93 4.87 -16.15
N ALA A 160 -15.67 4.61 -16.50
CA ALA A 160 -14.92 3.47 -16.00
C ALA A 160 -14.74 3.52 -14.47
N ASN A 161 -14.38 4.68 -13.93
CA ASN A 161 -14.21 4.92 -12.51
C ASN A 161 -15.50 4.66 -11.72
N GLU A 162 -16.63 5.20 -12.19
CA GLU A 162 -17.95 5.03 -11.59
C GLU A 162 -18.38 3.56 -11.61
N ARG A 163 -18.29 2.90 -12.78
CA ARG A 163 -18.62 1.48 -12.92
C ARG A 163 -17.74 0.59 -12.06
N PHE A 164 -16.44 0.89 -11.97
CA PHE A 164 -15.51 0.16 -11.10
C PHE A 164 -15.90 0.28 -9.64
N THR A 165 -16.14 1.50 -9.16
CA THR A 165 -16.54 1.75 -7.75
C THR A 165 -17.85 1.05 -7.41
N ASP A 166 -18.84 1.14 -8.30
CA ASP A 166 -20.13 0.45 -8.15
C ASP A 166 -19.96 -1.07 -8.10
N GLN A 167 -19.09 -1.62 -8.95
CA GLN A 167 -18.85 -3.05 -9.01
C GLN A 167 -18.17 -3.55 -7.74
N VAL A 168 -17.12 -2.87 -7.25
CA VAL A 168 -16.49 -3.19 -5.97
C VAL A 168 -17.52 -3.11 -4.84
N SER A 169 -18.31 -2.04 -4.78
CA SER A 169 -19.35 -1.86 -3.76
C SER A 169 -20.39 -2.99 -3.77
N LYS A 170 -20.82 -3.44 -4.95
CA LYS A 170 -21.75 -4.57 -5.12
C LYS A 170 -21.14 -5.88 -4.66
N CYS A 171 -19.87 -6.15 -5.00
CA CYS A 171 -19.18 -7.36 -4.54
C CYS A 171 -19.06 -7.39 -3.01
N LEU A 172 -18.81 -6.24 -2.38
CA LEU A 172 -18.68 -6.13 -0.92
C LEU A 172 -20.03 -6.11 -0.18
N ALA A 173 -21.17 -5.95 -0.86
CA ALA A 173 -22.47 -5.79 -0.22
C ALA A 173 -22.87 -6.99 0.64
N SER A 174 -22.59 -8.21 0.18
CA SER A 174 -22.91 -9.45 0.90
C SER A 174 -22.08 -9.57 2.19
N LEU A 175 -20.78 -9.23 2.11
CA LEU A 175 -19.85 -9.20 3.24
C LEU A 175 -20.27 -8.15 4.26
N ARG A 176 -20.55 -6.91 3.81
CA ARG A 176 -21.04 -5.83 4.68
C ARG A 176 -22.31 -6.20 5.41
N LYS A 177 -23.25 -6.83 4.72
CA LYS A 177 -24.49 -7.31 5.32
C LYS A 177 -24.23 -8.39 6.38
N ALA A 178 -23.32 -9.32 6.11
CA ALA A 178 -22.97 -10.38 7.07
C ALA A 178 -22.30 -9.83 8.33
N ASN A 179 -21.53 -8.76 8.17
CA ASN A 179 -20.73 -8.10 9.21
C ASN A 179 -21.45 -6.90 9.86
N ALA A 180 -22.73 -6.64 9.54
CA ALA A 180 -23.47 -5.45 9.95
C ALA A 180 -22.75 -4.09 9.71
N GLY A 181 -21.74 -4.08 8.84
CA GLY A 181 -20.88 -2.92 8.58
C GLY A 181 -19.84 -2.60 9.66
N GLU A 182 -19.59 -3.48 10.63
CA GLU A 182 -18.76 -3.17 11.80
C GLU A 182 -17.25 -3.32 11.54
N LEU A 183 -16.83 -4.40 10.86
CA LEU A 183 -15.43 -4.64 10.51
C LEU A 183 -14.99 -3.99 9.18
N PRO A 184 -13.76 -3.45 9.11
CA PRO A 184 -13.18 -2.96 7.87
C PRO A 184 -12.88 -4.11 6.88
N VAL A 185 -13.05 -3.80 5.60
CA VAL A 185 -12.52 -4.61 4.50
C VAL A 185 -11.31 -3.86 3.93
N LEU A 186 -10.14 -4.46 3.98
CA LEU A 186 -8.87 -3.85 3.60
C LEU A 186 -8.60 -4.09 2.11
N ALA A 187 -8.08 -3.05 1.45
CA ALA A 187 -7.43 -3.16 0.14
C ALA A 187 -5.92 -3.02 0.38
N GLU A 188 -5.22 -4.14 0.43
CA GLU A 188 -3.76 -4.15 0.54
C GLU A 188 -3.15 -3.85 -0.83
N GLN A 189 -2.46 -2.72 -0.98
CA GLN A 189 -2.11 -2.19 -2.29
C GLN A 189 -0.59 -2.02 -2.44
N VAL A 190 -0.06 -2.60 -3.51
CA VAL A 190 1.31 -2.53 -3.99
C VAL A 190 1.53 -1.21 -4.72
N PHE A 191 0.62 -0.86 -5.63
CA PHE A 191 0.76 0.30 -6.50
C PHE A 191 -0.04 1.51 -6.00
N PRO A 192 0.43 2.73 -6.26
CA PRO A 192 -0.22 3.95 -5.81
C PRO A 192 -1.36 4.36 -6.73
N THR A 193 -2.33 3.47 -6.85
CA THR A 193 -3.43 3.65 -7.78
C THR A 193 -4.65 2.88 -7.31
N LEU A 194 -5.85 3.34 -7.66
CA LEU A 194 -7.13 2.81 -7.20
C LEU A 194 -7.41 2.97 -5.70
N PHE A 195 -6.51 3.59 -4.92
CA PHE A 195 -6.72 3.87 -3.49
C PHE A 195 -8.05 4.59 -3.24
N HIS A 196 -8.32 5.66 -3.98
CA HIS A 196 -9.53 6.46 -3.83
C HIS A 196 -10.76 5.70 -4.33
N SER A 197 -10.65 5.01 -5.46
CA SER A 197 -11.73 4.20 -6.01
C SER A 197 -12.16 3.07 -5.07
N HIS A 198 -11.20 2.35 -4.46
CA HIS A 198 -11.46 1.33 -3.44
C HIS A 198 -12.01 1.94 -2.15
N ALA A 199 -11.44 3.06 -1.69
CA ALA A 199 -11.91 3.76 -0.48
C ALA A 199 -13.35 4.26 -0.63
N ARG A 200 -13.69 4.85 -1.78
CA ARG A 200 -15.05 5.28 -2.13
C ARG A 200 -16.01 4.10 -2.21
N ALA A 201 -15.56 2.98 -2.78
CA ALA A 201 -16.33 1.75 -2.78
C ALA A 201 -16.50 1.14 -1.39
N GLY A 202 -15.78 1.66 -0.39
CA GLY A 202 -15.90 1.42 1.04
C GLY A 202 -14.89 0.41 1.59
N MET A 203 -13.76 0.23 0.92
CA MET A 203 -12.60 -0.48 1.47
C MET A 203 -11.73 0.49 2.31
N THR A 204 -10.83 -0.07 3.09
CA THR A 204 -9.84 0.68 3.90
C THR A 204 -8.50 0.62 3.17
N PRO A 205 -7.88 1.76 2.84
CA PRO A 205 -6.54 1.81 2.27
C PRO A 205 -5.51 1.11 3.16
N THR A 206 -4.75 0.18 2.56
CA THR A 206 -3.64 -0.51 3.22
C THR A 206 -2.42 -0.50 2.29
N PRO A 207 -1.70 0.63 2.15
CA PRO A 207 -0.47 0.68 1.37
C PRO A 207 0.58 -0.31 1.88
N LYS A 208 1.20 -1.03 0.95
CA LYS A 208 2.49 -1.68 1.17
C LYS A 208 3.61 -0.64 1.10
N ILE A 209 4.49 -0.65 2.08
CA ILE A 209 5.77 0.07 2.10
C ILE A 209 6.91 -0.94 1.91
N MET A 210 8.07 -0.47 1.46
CA MET A 210 9.20 -1.32 1.02
C MET A 210 8.84 -2.19 -0.19
N LYS A 211 7.79 -1.82 -0.92
CA LYS A 211 7.37 -2.55 -2.11
C LYS A 211 7.72 -1.76 -3.36
N GLU A 212 7.27 -2.09 -4.57
CA GLU A 212 7.78 -1.46 -5.79
C GLU A 212 7.42 0.03 -5.99
N SER A 213 6.94 0.76 -4.98
CA SER A 213 6.41 2.13 -5.10
C SER A 213 7.32 3.18 -4.45
N PHE A 214 7.17 4.44 -4.89
CA PHE A 214 7.82 5.59 -4.24
C PHE A 214 7.02 5.98 -2.99
N HIS A 215 7.62 5.93 -1.80
CA HIS A 215 6.88 6.01 -0.53
C HIS A 215 6.17 7.33 -0.29
N ALA A 216 6.76 8.47 -0.66
CA ALA A 216 6.08 9.76 -0.51
C ALA A 216 4.77 9.79 -1.32
N LEU A 217 4.78 9.21 -2.51
CA LEU A 217 3.63 9.08 -3.39
C LEU A 217 2.63 8.04 -2.86
N GLN A 218 3.08 6.83 -2.55
CA GLN A 218 2.26 5.76 -2.01
C GLN A 218 1.51 6.19 -0.73
N LEU A 219 2.24 6.71 0.26
CA LEU A 219 1.67 7.10 1.55
C LEU A 219 0.83 8.38 1.44
N GLY A 220 1.26 9.38 0.66
CA GLY A 220 0.48 10.59 0.42
C GLY A 220 -0.85 10.32 -0.31
N THR A 221 -0.87 9.32 -1.20
CA THR A 221 -2.09 8.88 -1.91
C THR A 221 -3.03 8.11 -0.98
N ALA A 222 -2.51 7.16 -0.20
CA ALA A 222 -3.31 6.40 0.75
C ALA A 222 -3.88 7.28 1.89
N LEU A 223 -3.09 8.22 2.43
CA LEU A 223 -3.55 9.20 3.43
C LEU A 223 -4.66 10.08 2.88
N GLY A 224 -4.50 10.60 1.66
CA GLY A 224 -5.53 11.42 1.04
C GLY A 224 -6.81 10.65 0.76
N ALA A 225 -6.73 9.40 0.28
CA ALA A 225 -7.90 8.52 0.11
C ALA A 225 -8.60 8.21 1.45
N ALA A 226 -7.83 7.90 2.50
CA ALA A 226 -8.37 7.64 3.83
C ALA A 226 -9.07 8.88 4.40
N LYS A 227 -8.47 10.06 4.23
CA LYS A 227 -9.06 11.33 4.65
C LYS A 227 -10.35 11.65 3.89
N GLN A 228 -10.30 11.60 2.57
CA GLN A 228 -11.43 11.98 1.70
C GLN A 228 -12.67 11.12 1.94
N TYR A 229 -12.49 9.84 2.21
CA TYR A 229 -13.60 8.88 2.36
C TYR A 229 -13.82 8.44 3.81
N HIS A 230 -13.23 9.14 4.77
CA HIS A 230 -13.30 8.87 6.21
C HIS A 230 -13.05 7.39 6.55
N LYS A 231 -12.00 6.82 5.95
CA LYS A 231 -11.57 5.44 6.18
C LYS A 231 -10.44 5.41 7.20
N GLY A 232 -10.25 4.22 7.78
CA GLY A 232 -9.01 3.93 8.49
C GLY A 232 -7.82 3.95 7.52
N LEU A 233 -6.63 4.08 8.08
CA LEU A 233 -5.38 3.74 7.40
C LEU A 233 -4.77 2.52 8.09
N TRP A 234 -4.36 1.54 7.29
CA TRP A 234 -3.50 0.44 7.70
C TRP A 234 -2.21 0.52 6.90
N VAL A 235 -1.12 -0.09 7.38
CA VAL A 235 0.15 -0.13 6.65
C VAL A 235 0.71 -1.55 6.71
N CYS A 236 1.16 -2.06 5.57
CA CYS A 236 1.90 -3.32 5.48
C CYS A 236 3.37 -3.02 5.16
N ALA A 237 4.30 -3.49 5.99
CA ALA A 237 5.73 -3.52 5.68
C ALA A 237 6.03 -4.81 4.91
N ASP A 238 6.25 -4.68 3.60
CA ASP A 238 6.47 -5.80 2.70
C ASP A 238 7.97 -6.18 2.70
N LEU A 239 8.27 -7.46 2.87
CA LEU A 239 9.65 -7.97 2.84
C LEU A 239 10.03 -8.56 1.48
N TRP A 240 9.12 -8.59 0.50
CA TRP A 240 9.42 -8.96 -0.87
C TRP A 240 10.00 -7.79 -1.63
N GLY A 241 11.20 -7.99 -2.14
CA GLY A 241 11.94 -6.98 -2.85
C GLY A 241 13.01 -7.55 -3.76
N PRO A 242 13.79 -6.67 -4.40
CA PRO A 242 14.81 -7.07 -5.36
C PRO A 242 16.19 -7.27 -4.74
N ASP A 243 16.43 -6.75 -3.53
CA ASP A 243 17.76 -6.70 -2.93
C ASP A 243 18.10 -8.01 -2.22
N THR A 244 19.39 -8.27 -2.03
CA THR A 244 19.91 -9.48 -1.34
C THR A 244 21.19 -9.08 -0.64
N GLY A 245 21.56 -9.65 0.50
CA GLY A 245 22.82 -9.27 1.13
C GLY A 245 23.19 -10.22 2.25
N PRO A 246 24.04 -9.80 3.21
CA PRO A 246 24.56 -10.66 4.27
C PRO A 246 23.52 -10.90 5.38
N TRP A 247 22.31 -11.29 4.99
CA TRP A 247 21.15 -11.53 5.83
C TRP A 247 20.39 -12.76 5.31
N LEU A 248 19.62 -13.43 6.18
CA LEU A 248 18.82 -14.59 5.82
C LEU A 248 18.05 -14.31 4.52
N THR A 249 18.18 -15.20 3.54
CA THR A 249 17.39 -15.13 2.31
C THR A 249 16.66 -16.44 2.11
N ARG A 250 15.33 -16.43 2.18
CA ARG A 250 14.46 -17.61 2.00
C ARG A 250 14.37 -18.02 0.55
N VAL A 251 14.24 -17.06 -0.35
CA VAL A 251 14.23 -17.27 -1.81
C VAL A 251 14.76 -15.98 -2.46
N PRO A 252 15.14 -16.01 -3.75
CA PRO A 252 15.46 -14.76 -4.44
C PRO A 252 14.34 -13.73 -4.25
N GLY A 253 14.69 -12.61 -3.64
CA GLY A 253 13.78 -11.50 -3.37
C GLY A 253 12.98 -11.58 -2.08
N PHE A 254 13.31 -12.50 -1.15
CA PHE A 254 12.67 -12.53 0.17
C PHE A 254 13.59 -13.09 1.28
N PRO A 255 13.83 -12.34 2.37
CA PRO A 255 13.70 -10.88 2.46
C PRO A 255 14.50 -10.16 1.38
N GLY A 256 13.84 -9.28 0.65
CA GLY A 256 14.36 -8.51 -0.47
C GLY A 256 14.84 -7.11 -0.11
N HIS A 257 15.13 -6.87 1.18
CA HIS A 257 15.48 -5.60 1.79
C HIS A 257 16.52 -5.82 2.88
N SER A 258 17.31 -4.80 3.19
CA SER A 258 18.23 -4.89 4.33
C SER A 258 17.48 -4.75 5.67
N PRO A 259 18.02 -5.29 6.78
CA PRO A 259 17.43 -5.08 8.11
C PRO A 259 17.33 -3.59 8.49
N ALA A 260 18.31 -2.77 8.10
CA ALA A 260 18.32 -1.33 8.38
C ALA A 260 17.23 -0.56 7.63
N GLU A 261 16.99 -0.93 6.38
CA GLU A 261 15.87 -0.42 5.58
C GLU A 261 14.53 -0.83 6.20
N PHE A 262 14.39 -2.09 6.60
CA PHE A 262 13.20 -2.59 7.30
C PHE A 262 12.91 -1.79 8.57
N ALA A 263 13.93 -1.56 9.41
CA ALA A 263 13.81 -0.76 10.61
C ALA A 263 13.35 0.68 10.32
N SER A 264 13.89 1.30 9.27
CA SER A 264 13.52 2.65 8.85
C SER A 264 12.10 2.73 8.31
N ALA A 265 11.68 1.71 7.54
CA ALA A 265 10.32 1.62 7.01
C ALA A 265 9.27 1.39 8.10
N LEU A 266 9.54 0.54 9.09
CA LEU A 266 8.64 0.35 10.24
C LEU A 266 8.36 1.69 10.95
N ARG A 267 9.42 2.47 11.18
CA ARG A 267 9.32 3.82 11.80
C ARG A 267 8.57 4.78 10.89
N LEU A 268 8.87 4.78 9.59
CA LEU A 268 8.14 5.59 8.60
C LEU A 268 6.64 5.28 8.62
N GLY A 269 6.26 4.01 8.50
CA GLY A 269 4.89 3.54 8.54
C GLY A 269 4.18 3.91 9.84
N TYR A 270 4.85 3.76 10.98
CA TYR A 270 4.33 4.17 12.30
C TYR A 270 4.04 5.67 12.35
N HIS A 271 4.98 6.49 11.89
CA HIS A 271 4.84 7.95 11.93
C HIS A 271 3.76 8.50 10.99
N MET A 272 3.21 7.69 10.07
CA MET A 272 2.00 8.04 9.31
C MET A 272 0.71 7.96 10.16
N GLY A 273 0.80 7.52 11.41
CA GLY A 273 -0.32 7.41 12.35
C GLY A 273 -1.42 6.43 11.93
N PRO A 274 -1.11 5.23 11.40
CA PRO A 274 -2.13 4.29 10.99
C PRO A 274 -2.87 3.72 12.21
N SER A 275 -4.04 3.14 11.97
CA SER A 275 -4.75 2.38 13.01
C SER A 275 -4.05 1.05 13.32
N HIS A 276 -3.44 0.44 12.30
CA HIS A 276 -2.76 -0.85 12.38
C HIS A 276 -1.54 -0.83 11.44
N LEU A 277 -0.47 -1.48 11.86
CA LEU A 277 0.73 -1.71 11.08
C LEU A 277 1.10 -3.18 11.23
N PHE A 278 1.33 -3.88 10.13
CA PHE A 278 1.84 -5.25 10.16
C PHE A 278 3.00 -5.44 9.21
N THR A 279 3.79 -6.48 9.44
CA THR A 279 4.78 -6.93 8.47
C THR A 279 4.24 -8.12 7.70
N GLU A 280 4.52 -8.13 6.40
CA GLU A 280 4.24 -9.26 5.54
C GLU A 280 5.17 -10.43 5.92
N ASN A 281 4.55 -11.58 6.12
CA ASN A 281 5.15 -12.90 6.32
C ASN A 281 6.19 -13.02 7.44
N VAL A 282 5.86 -13.78 8.49
CA VAL A 282 6.76 -14.16 9.60
C VAL A 282 8.07 -14.83 9.14
N ASP A 283 8.10 -15.34 7.91
CA ASP A 283 9.19 -16.10 7.30
C ASP A 283 10.54 -15.35 7.31
N GLY A 284 10.51 -14.02 7.24
CA GLY A 284 11.70 -13.18 7.36
C GLY A 284 12.13 -12.92 8.80
N LEU A 285 11.19 -12.96 9.75
CA LEU A 285 11.42 -12.59 11.15
C LEU A 285 11.95 -13.73 12.01
N LEU A 286 11.57 -14.97 11.70
CA LEU A 286 11.87 -16.13 12.52
C LEU A 286 12.54 -17.24 11.69
N ARG A 287 13.31 -18.09 12.36
CA ARG A 287 13.84 -19.36 11.83
C ARG A 287 13.92 -20.42 12.93
N MET A 288 14.19 -21.68 12.56
CA MET A 288 14.43 -22.74 13.56
C MET A 288 15.93 -22.86 13.86
N ASN A 289 16.26 -22.82 15.15
CA ASN A 289 17.60 -23.04 15.65
C ASN A 289 17.96 -24.55 15.69
N GLU A 290 19.22 -24.87 15.99
CA GLU A 290 19.71 -26.25 16.06
C GLU A 290 18.98 -27.11 17.12
N ALA A 291 18.41 -26.48 18.14
CA ALA A 291 17.62 -27.14 19.18
C ALA A 291 16.14 -27.32 18.79
N GLY A 292 15.75 -26.97 17.55
CA GLY A 292 14.38 -27.09 17.07
C GLY A 292 13.42 -26.10 17.74
N LYS A 293 13.89 -24.90 18.10
CA LYS A 293 13.07 -23.81 18.63
C LYS A 293 13.05 -22.61 17.67
N PRO A 294 11.93 -21.88 17.59
CA PRO A 294 11.90 -20.60 16.89
C PRO A 294 12.90 -19.63 17.52
N GLU A 295 13.68 -18.97 16.69
CA GLU A 295 14.55 -17.86 17.07
C GLU A 295 14.34 -16.70 16.10
N ALA A 296 14.54 -15.48 16.60
CA ALA A 296 14.50 -14.29 15.76
C ALA A 296 15.73 -14.22 14.86
N THR A 297 15.48 -13.80 13.62
CA THR A 297 16.51 -13.35 12.69
C THR A 297 16.85 -11.89 12.97
N GLU A 298 17.78 -11.33 12.22
CA GLU A 298 18.05 -9.90 12.20
C GLU A 298 16.78 -9.06 11.95
N PHE A 299 15.86 -9.48 11.08
CA PHE A 299 14.57 -8.78 10.89
C PHE A 299 13.64 -8.94 12.11
N GLY A 300 13.62 -10.12 12.74
CA GLY A 300 12.85 -10.36 13.95
C GLY A 300 13.34 -9.51 15.14
N GLU A 301 14.65 -9.29 15.23
CA GLU A 301 15.24 -8.37 16.22
C GLU A 301 14.87 -6.92 15.92
N GLU A 302 14.93 -6.46 14.67
CA GLU A 302 14.51 -5.11 14.29
C GLU A 302 13.02 -4.88 14.57
N TRP A 303 12.15 -5.86 14.25
CA TRP A 303 10.73 -5.81 14.60
C TRP A 303 10.53 -5.71 16.12
N ARG A 304 11.23 -6.56 16.89
CA ARG A 304 11.12 -6.58 18.35
C ARG A 304 11.57 -5.24 18.95
N GLN A 305 12.70 -4.71 18.51
CA GLN A 305 13.21 -3.41 18.95
C GLN A 305 12.22 -2.30 18.60
N PHE A 306 11.64 -2.34 17.40
CA PHE A 306 10.61 -1.39 16.99
C PHE A 306 9.38 -1.41 17.93
N VAL A 307 8.78 -2.59 18.16
CA VAL A 307 7.56 -2.70 18.98
C VAL A 307 7.83 -2.47 20.47
N LYS A 308 8.94 -2.99 21.02
CA LYS A 308 9.19 -2.97 22.47
C LYS A 308 9.95 -1.74 22.95
N ASP A 309 10.78 -1.14 22.11
CA ASP A 309 11.64 -0.03 22.51
C ASP A 309 11.26 1.27 21.79
N TYR A 310 11.19 1.25 20.46
CA TYR A 310 10.95 2.47 19.67
C TYR A 310 9.55 3.04 19.91
N VAL A 311 8.49 2.23 19.76
CA VAL A 311 7.11 2.70 19.88
C VAL A 311 6.80 3.28 21.28
N PRO A 312 7.14 2.61 22.40
CA PRO A 312 6.90 3.17 23.73
C PRO A 312 7.70 4.45 24.01
N ALA A 313 8.89 4.58 23.42
CA ALA A 313 9.73 5.77 23.55
C ALA A 313 9.25 6.95 22.67
N ASN A 314 8.45 6.68 21.63
CA ASN A 314 8.02 7.68 20.65
C ASN A 314 6.49 7.68 20.46
N PRO A 315 5.68 7.87 21.52
CA PRO A 315 4.22 7.82 21.40
C PRO A 315 3.70 8.90 20.45
N LEU A 316 2.78 8.54 19.54
CA LEU A 316 2.24 9.51 18.59
C LEU A 316 1.24 10.46 19.26
N PRO A 317 1.42 11.78 19.11
CA PRO A 317 0.45 12.79 19.55
C PRO A 317 -0.61 13.10 18.48
N TYR A 318 -0.68 12.29 17.41
CA TYR A 318 -1.61 12.44 16.29
C TYR A 318 -2.00 11.07 15.70
N ASP A 319 -2.92 11.08 14.74
CA ASP A 319 -3.23 9.93 13.88
C ASP A 319 -3.56 10.38 12.45
N HIS A 320 -3.66 9.42 11.51
CA HIS A 320 -3.89 9.66 10.09
C HIS A 320 -5.11 10.54 9.78
N ARG A 321 -6.16 10.54 10.63
CA ARG A 321 -7.36 11.36 10.40
C ARG A 321 -7.07 12.86 10.51
N GLN A 322 -5.96 13.20 11.17
CA GLN A 322 -5.49 14.56 11.31
C GLN A 322 -4.56 14.99 10.17
N ALA A 323 -4.31 14.14 9.17
CA ALA A 323 -3.42 14.45 8.06
C ALA A 323 -3.83 15.76 7.35
N ARG A 324 -2.83 16.63 7.13
CA ARG A 324 -3.00 17.91 6.44
C ARG A 324 -2.14 17.97 5.21
N ALA A 325 -2.70 18.55 4.15
CA ALA A 325 -1.99 18.86 2.93
C ALA A 325 -1.50 20.31 3.00
N ASP A 326 -0.19 20.53 2.84
CA ASP A 326 0.32 21.85 2.42
C ASP A 326 0.24 21.94 0.88
N ILE A 327 0.44 20.80 0.19
CA ILE A 327 0.22 20.63 -1.25
C ILE A 327 -0.85 19.54 -1.44
N ALA A 328 -1.94 19.89 -2.13
CA ALA A 328 -3.00 18.94 -2.49
C ALA A 328 -2.97 18.68 -4.01
N ILE A 329 -2.76 17.42 -4.39
CA ILE A 329 -2.85 16.97 -5.79
C ILE A 329 -4.24 16.38 -6.00
N VAL A 330 -5.01 16.89 -6.95
CA VAL A 330 -6.35 16.39 -7.28
C VAL A 330 -6.33 15.74 -8.66
N HIS A 331 -6.67 14.46 -8.76
CA HIS A 331 -6.63 13.71 -10.03
C HIS A 331 -7.76 12.68 -10.19
N SER A 332 -7.99 12.15 -11.39
CA SER A 332 -9.11 11.24 -11.66
C SER A 332 -8.93 9.75 -11.28
N ASP A 333 -7.92 9.40 -10.47
CA ASP A 333 -7.60 8.01 -10.07
C ASP A 333 -7.72 6.97 -11.20
N ASP A 334 -7.20 7.30 -12.39
CA ASP A 334 -7.43 6.57 -13.65
C ASP A 334 -6.77 5.18 -13.75
N SER A 335 -6.26 4.62 -12.65
CA SER A 335 -5.44 3.40 -12.58
C SER A 335 -4.11 3.44 -13.36
N ASN A 336 -3.66 4.63 -13.79
CA ASN A 336 -2.40 4.78 -14.50
C ASN A 336 -1.22 4.76 -13.50
N TYR A 337 -0.30 3.81 -13.69
CA TYR A 337 0.94 3.72 -12.91
C TYR A 337 2.21 3.80 -13.79
N GLY A 338 2.05 4.10 -15.09
CA GLY A 338 3.16 4.26 -16.05
C GLY A 338 3.54 2.99 -16.81
N GLN A 339 2.82 1.89 -16.60
CA GLN A 339 3.00 0.65 -17.35
C GLN A 339 1.66 -0.04 -17.60
N ASN A 340 1.57 -0.86 -18.65
CA ASN A 340 0.41 -1.72 -18.92
C ASN A 340 -0.92 -0.95 -18.94
N GLU A 341 -0.97 0.16 -19.67
CA GLU A 341 -2.11 1.06 -19.82
C GLU A 341 -3.43 0.31 -20.10
N ARG A 342 -4.14 -0.05 -19.03
CA ARG A 342 -5.40 -0.82 -19.05
C ARG A 342 -6.28 -0.26 -17.93
N PRO A 343 -6.90 0.90 -18.15
CA PRO A 343 -7.60 1.60 -17.11
C PRO A 343 -8.69 0.71 -16.48
N TYR A 344 -8.64 0.52 -15.17
CA TYR A 344 -9.56 -0.33 -14.40
C TYR A 344 -9.63 -1.77 -14.92
N GLY A 345 -8.57 -2.29 -15.56
CA GLY A 345 -8.54 -3.62 -16.16
C GLY A 345 -9.30 -3.75 -17.49
N ILE A 346 -9.79 -2.64 -18.06
CA ILE A 346 -10.51 -2.59 -19.34
C ILE A 346 -9.48 -2.50 -20.48
N ARG A 347 -9.42 -3.50 -21.36
CA ARG A 347 -8.39 -3.58 -22.41
C ARG A 347 -8.69 -2.71 -23.62
N GLU A 348 -9.98 -2.47 -23.86
CA GLU A 348 -10.49 -1.76 -25.03
C GLU A 348 -10.56 -0.25 -24.79
N LEU A 349 -10.46 0.20 -23.53
CA LEU A 349 -10.45 1.62 -23.16
C LEU A 349 -9.02 2.15 -23.21
N PRO A 350 -8.68 3.08 -24.13
CA PRO A 350 -7.35 3.67 -24.16
C PRO A 350 -7.10 4.53 -22.91
N MET A 351 -5.86 4.51 -22.43
CA MET A 351 -5.43 5.47 -21.42
C MET A 351 -5.31 6.86 -22.07
N ALA A 352 -5.88 7.88 -21.43
CA ALA A 352 -5.77 9.25 -21.93
C ALA A 352 -4.35 9.78 -21.68
N GLU A 353 -3.76 10.47 -22.67
CA GLU A 353 -2.45 11.12 -22.51
C GLU A 353 -2.44 12.09 -21.31
N SER A 354 -3.55 12.79 -21.09
CA SER A 354 -3.76 13.67 -19.94
C SER A 354 -3.60 12.98 -18.59
N SER A 355 -3.80 11.67 -18.49
CA SER A 355 -3.59 10.92 -17.24
C SER A 355 -2.12 10.97 -16.77
N GLN A 356 -1.15 11.09 -17.68
CA GLN A 356 0.28 11.17 -17.36
C GLN A 356 0.64 12.42 -16.55
N SER A 357 -0.20 13.46 -16.61
CA SER A 357 0.00 14.69 -15.83
C SER A 357 0.10 14.43 -14.32
N VAL A 358 -0.49 13.35 -13.80
CA VAL A 358 -0.35 12.97 -12.38
C VAL A 358 1.11 12.72 -12.00
N PHE A 359 1.91 12.12 -12.90
CA PHE A 359 3.33 11.92 -12.68
C PHE A 359 4.10 13.24 -12.75
N HIS A 360 3.66 14.17 -13.60
CA HIS A 360 4.24 15.52 -13.65
C HIS A 360 3.97 16.30 -12.35
N ALA A 361 2.77 16.16 -11.77
CA ALA A 361 2.43 16.77 -10.49
C ALA A 361 3.33 16.23 -9.36
N TRP A 362 3.49 14.91 -9.27
CA TRP A 362 4.38 14.28 -8.30
C TRP A 362 5.86 14.60 -8.55
N HIS A 363 6.31 14.63 -9.79
CA HIS A 363 7.66 15.06 -10.15
C HIS A 363 7.93 16.49 -9.67
N LEU A 364 7.00 17.42 -9.90
CA LEU A 364 7.10 18.78 -9.40
C LEU A 364 7.12 18.82 -7.86
N ALA A 365 6.17 18.14 -7.22
CA ALA A 365 6.01 18.11 -5.76
C ALA A 365 7.20 17.48 -5.02
N THR A 366 8.01 16.67 -5.72
CA THR A 366 9.15 15.94 -5.17
C THR A 366 10.50 16.39 -5.68
N HIS A 367 10.61 17.64 -6.16
CA HIS A 367 11.86 18.20 -6.70
C HIS A 367 12.49 17.35 -7.81
N GLY A 368 11.68 16.60 -8.52
CA GLY A 368 12.07 15.70 -9.61
C GLY A 368 12.53 14.30 -9.19
N ALA A 369 12.45 13.95 -7.90
CA ALA A 369 12.83 12.63 -7.41
C ALA A 369 11.94 11.51 -7.97
N ILE A 370 10.63 11.78 -8.14
CA ILE A 370 9.71 10.87 -8.80
C ILE A 370 9.77 11.08 -10.33
N PRO A 371 9.89 10.03 -11.15
CA PRO A 371 9.99 10.12 -12.59
C PRO A 371 8.72 10.65 -13.27
N LEU A 372 8.87 11.17 -14.49
CA LEU A 372 7.79 11.82 -15.27
C LEU A 372 6.76 10.86 -15.87
N HIS A 373 7.05 9.57 -15.87
CA HIS A 373 6.35 8.58 -16.68
C HIS A 373 5.86 7.37 -15.87
N GLY A 374 5.79 7.49 -14.55
CA GLY A 374 5.26 6.42 -13.72
C GLY A 374 5.42 6.62 -12.22
N SER A 375 4.89 5.65 -11.47
CA SER A 375 4.77 5.74 -10.01
C SER A 375 5.34 4.52 -9.27
N CYS A 376 5.99 3.60 -9.98
CA CYS A 376 6.61 2.41 -9.39
C CYS A 376 7.89 1.99 -10.12
N LEU A 377 8.65 1.06 -9.56
CA LEU A 377 9.92 0.55 -10.10
C LEU A 377 9.75 -0.39 -11.30
N HIS A 378 8.52 -0.70 -11.73
CA HIS A 378 8.28 -1.50 -12.94
C HIS A 378 8.26 -0.69 -14.23
N ILE A 379 8.31 0.64 -14.14
CA ILE A 379 8.27 1.50 -15.31
C ILE A 379 9.61 1.47 -16.09
N PRO A 380 9.60 1.83 -17.39
CA PRO A 380 10.83 1.90 -18.18
C PRO A 380 11.91 2.76 -17.51
N GLY A 381 13.17 2.30 -17.57
CA GLY A 381 14.31 3.00 -16.96
C GLY A 381 14.68 2.51 -15.56
N PHE A 382 13.83 1.71 -14.92
CA PHE A 382 14.15 0.97 -13.71
C PHE A 382 14.39 -0.50 -14.04
N HIS A 383 15.41 -1.10 -13.43
CA HIS A 383 15.71 -2.52 -13.58
C HIS A 383 15.24 -3.28 -12.35
N PHE A 384 13.94 -3.54 -12.26
CA PHE A 384 13.40 -4.44 -11.24
C PHE A 384 13.54 -5.89 -11.72
N PRO A 385 14.41 -6.73 -11.11
CA PRO A 385 14.80 -8.03 -11.66
C PRO A 385 13.74 -9.14 -11.47
N ARG A 386 12.45 -8.84 -11.62
CA ARG A 386 11.32 -9.76 -11.37
C ARG A 386 11.50 -11.15 -11.98
N HIS A 387 11.92 -11.20 -13.25
CA HIS A 387 12.13 -12.45 -13.96
C HIS A 387 13.41 -13.18 -13.51
N ALA A 388 14.47 -12.46 -13.14
CA ALA A 388 15.67 -13.11 -12.61
C ALA A 388 15.40 -13.76 -11.24
N LEU A 389 14.55 -13.15 -10.42
CA LEU A 389 14.12 -13.69 -9.12
C LEU A 389 13.23 -14.93 -9.30
N GLN A 390 12.30 -14.92 -10.27
CA GLN A 390 11.40 -16.05 -10.54
C GLN A 390 12.08 -17.25 -11.20
N PHE A 391 13.22 -17.08 -11.87
CA PHE A 391 13.85 -18.10 -12.71
C PHE A 391 15.30 -18.45 -12.32
N ALA A 392 15.76 -18.08 -11.12
CA ALA A 392 17.09 -18.48 -10.64
C ALA A 392 17.23 -20.03 -10.71
N PRO A 393 18.25 -20.57 -11.39
CA PRO A 393 18.34 -22.00 -11.71
C PRO A 393 18.56 -22.90 -10.48
N ASP A 394 19.03 -22.36 -9.34
CA ASP A 394 19.41 -23.11 -8.14
C ASP A 394 18.51 -22.80 -6.91
N PHE A 395 17.19 -22.84 -7.07
CA PHE A 395 16.26 -22.71 -5.91
C PHE A 395 16.58 -23.72 -4.78
N ILE A 396 17.20 -24.86 -5.11
CA ILE A 396 17.58 -25.90 -4.15
C ILE A 396 18.60 -25.45 -3.09
N ARG A 397 19.33 -24.36 -3.33
CA ARG A 397 20.32 -23.84 -2.38
C ARG A 397 19.70 -23.00 -1.27
N TYR A 398 18.44 -22.64 -1.41
CA TYR A 398 17.72 -21.82 -0.45
C TYR A 398 17.06 -22.67 0.63
N PRO A 399 16.93 -22.18 1.87
CA PRO A 399 17.29 -20.82 2.33
C PRO A 399 18.81 -20.62 2.50
N LEU A 400 19.28 -19.40 2.20
CA LEU A 400 20.65 -18.96 2.51
C LEU A 400 20.66 -18.37 3.92
N ARG A 401 21.10 -19.15 4.92
CA ARG A 401 21.07 -18.73 6.34
C ARG A 401 21.93 -17.50 6.65
N GLU A 402 23.04 -17.34 5.93
CA GLU A 402 23.98 -16.21 6.05
C GLU A 402 23.84 -15.21 4.89
N GLY A 403 22.86 -15.42 4.01
CA GLY A 403 22.65 -14.57 2.84
C GLY A 403 23.69 -14.67 1.73
N VAL A 404 23.77 -13.59 0.97
CA VAL A 404 24.71 -13.37 -0.13
C VAL A 404 25.84 -12.46 0.37
N PRO A 405 27.12 -12.86 0.25
CA PRO A 405 28.23 -12.01 0.69
C PRO A 405 28.25 -10.66 -0.03
N ASP A 406 28.62 -9.58 0.66
CA ASP A 406 28.64 -8.19 0.15
C ASP A 406 29.30 -8.03 -1.22
N ARG A 407 30.36 -8.80 -1.51
CA ARG A 407 31.04 -8.75 -2.81
C ARG A 407 30.19 -9.22 -4.00
N ALA A 408 29.13 -9.96 -3.74
CA ALA A 408 28.15 -10.44 -4.72
C ALA A 408 26.82 -9.67 -4.63
N TYR A 409 26.69 -8.81 -3.62
CA TYR A 409 25.59 -7.86 -3.48
C TYR A 409 25.76 -6.75 -4.53
N GLY A 410 24.71 -6.54 -5.33
CA GLY A 410 24.64 -5.37 -6.21
C GLY A 410 24.41 -4.09 -5.43
N LYS A 411 24.24 -2.97 -6.13
CA LYS A 411 23.71 -1.76 -5.49
C LYS A 411 22.24 -1.99 -5.15
N PRO A 412 21.79 -1.67 -3.93
CA PRO A 412 20.36 -1.70 -3.63
C PRO A 412 19.59 -0.72 -4.52
N ILE A 413 18.32 -1.03 -4.79
CA ILE A 413 17.55 -0.34 -5.85
C ILE A 413 16.28 0.34 -5.38
N HIS A 414 15.94 0.26 -4.09
CA HIS A 414 14.69 0.78 -3.54
C HIS A 414 14.86 1.69 -2.33
N PRO A 415 15.24 2.97 -2.50
CA PRO A 415 15.34 3.89 -1.38
C PRO A 415 13.95 4.30 -0.86
N LEU A 416 13.86 4.54 0.46
CA LEU A 416 12.63 4.95 1.14
C LEU A 416 12.33 6.45 1.00
N PHE A 417 13.33 7.25 0.62
CA PHE A 417 13.26 8.70 0.66
C PHE A 417 12.98 9.33 -0.71
N GLN A 418 11.94 10.16 -0.77
CA GLN A 418 11.74 11.19 -1.79
C GLN A 418 11.27 12.47 -1.08
N PRO A 419 11.86 13.64 -1.35
CA PRO A 419 11.46 14.88 -0.68
C PRO A 419 10.01 15.22 -1.05
N ALA A 420 9.26 15.76 -0.11
CA ALA A 420 7.87 16.17 -0.29
C ALA A 420 7.46 17.10 0.85
N ASN A 421 6.63 18.10 0.58
CA ASN A 421 6.11 18.99 1.62
C ASN A 421 4.61 18.79 1.85
N SER A 422 4.28 17.86 2.74
CA SER A 422 2.94 17.48 3.17
C SER A 422 2.00 17.33 1.98
N VAL A 423 2.41 16.47 1.05
CA VAL A 423 1.68 16.23 -0.20
C VAL A 423 0.64 15.14 0.05
N LEU A 424 -0.63 15.46 -0.14
CA LEU A 424 -1.71 14.46 -0.17
C LEU A 424 -2.37 14.45 -1.55
N ALA A 425 -2.69 13.27 -2.05
CA ALA A 425 -3.46 13.14 -3.28
C ALA A 425 -4.94 12.85 -2.99
N PHE A 426 -5.81 13.49 -3.75
CA PHE A 426 -7.26 13.39 -3.68
C PHE A 426 -7.80 13.03 -5.07
N ASP A 427 -8.97 12.38 -5.12
CA ASP A 427 -9.58 12.10 -6.42
C ASP A 427 -10.46 13.24 -6.94
N ALA A 428 -11.00 13.05 -8.14
CA ALA A 428 -11.87 13.99 -8.84
C ALA A 428 -13.19 14.35 -8.13
N TYR A 429 -13.48 13.77 -6.96
CA TYR A 429 -14.68 13.98 -6.15
C TYR A 429 -14.39 14.54 -4.77
N ALA A 430 -13.19 15.09 -4.55
CA ALA A 430 -12.82 15.74 -3.30
C ALA A 430 -13.67 17.00 -3.04
N ASP A 431 -14.14 17.17 -1.82
CA ASP A 431 -14.84 18.37 -1.38
C ASP A 431 -13.91 19.32 -0.59
N GLU A 432 -14.47 20.45 -0.18
CA GLU A 432 -13.74 21.46 0.60
C GLU A 432 -13.24 20.92 1.95
N GLU A 433 -14.00 20.04 2.60
CA GLU A 433 -13.62 19.46 3.89
C GLU A 433 -12.41 18.53 3.76
N ALA A 434 -12.43 17.65 2.76
CA ALA A 434 -11.34 16.75 2.45
C ALA A 434 -10.05 17.51 2.11
N LEU A 435 -10.16 18.52 1.23
CA LEU A 435 -9.02 19.35 0.81
C LEU A 435 -8.46 20.18 1.98
N GLY A 436 -9.32 20.75 2.82
CA GLY A 436 -8.92 21.57 3.96
C GLY A 436 -8.44 22.96 3.53
N SER A 437 -7.18 23.30 3.82
CA SER A 437 -6.62 24.63 3.51
C SER A 437 -5.17 24.54 3.04
N PRO A 438 -4.92 23.86 1.90
CA PRO A 438 -3.58 23.75 1.35
C PRO A 438 -3.09 25.12 0.87
N SER A 439 -1.78 25.34 0.91
CA SER A 439 -1.15 26.51 0.30
C SER A 439 -1.08 26.40 -1.22
N LEU A 440 -1.00 25.16 -1.75
CA LEU A 440 -0.97 24.86 -3.18
C LEU A 440 -1.93 23.72 -3.55
N LEU A 441 -2.72 23.94 -4.60
CA LEU A 441 -3.52 22.92 -5.28
C LEU A 441 -2.95 22.64 -6.68
N ILE A 442 -2.83 21.37 -7.05
CA ILE A 442 -2.46 20.94 -8.40
C ILE A 442 -3.59 20.08 -8.96
N LEU A 443 -4.28 20.57 -9.99
CA LEU A 443 -5.38 19.86 -10.65
C LEU A 443 -4.86 19.17 -11.91
N THR A 444 -4.94 17.84 -11.94
CA THR A 444 -4.27 16.99 -12.91
C THR A 444 -5.14 15.78 -13.28
N GLY A 445 -4.70 14.93 -14.21
CA GLY A 445 -5.43 13.75 -14.66
C GLY A 445 -6.37 14.02 -15.82
N SER A 446 -7.37 13.16 -15.99
CA SER A 446 -8.24 13.10 -17.16
C SER A 446 -9.59 13.80 -16.97
N TYR A 447 -10.09 13.90 -15.75
CA TYR A 447 -11.33 14.62 -15.46
C TYR A 447 -11.39 15.13 -14.00
N ILE A 448 -12.32 16.04 -13.75
CA ILE A 448 -12.66 16.57 -12.41
C ILE A 448 -14.19 16.73 -12.31
N SER A 449 -14.77 16.54 -11.13
CA SER A 449 -16.19 16.85 -10.89
C SER A 449 -16.42 18.37 -10.82
N GLU A 450 -17.66 18.80 -11.05
CA GLU A 450 -18.01 20.23 -10.96
C GLU A 450 -17.91 20.72 -9.50
N GLU A 451 -18.28 19.85 -8.55
CA GLU A 451 -18.23 20.10 -7.12
C GLU A 451 -16.79 20.31 -6.65
N THR A 452 -15.86 19.42 -7.02
CA THR A 452 -14.44 19.54 -6.69
C THR A 452 -13.83 20.78 -7.33
N LEU A 453 -14.16 21.07 -8.59
CA LEU A 453 -13.69 22.27 -9.25
C LEU A 453 -14.18 23.54 -8.56
N SER A 454 -15.45 23.58 -8.15
CA SER A 454 -16.03 24.69 -7.39
C SER A 454 -15.32 24.88 -6.04
N ALA A 455 -15.04 23.79 -5.32
CA ALA A 455 -14.26 23.83 -4.08
C ALA A 455 -12.86 24.41 -4.30
N CYS A 456 -12.17 24.00 -5.36
CA CYS A 456 -10.84 24.53 -5.70
C CYS A 456 -10.88 26.03 -6.03
N VAL A 457 -11.90 26.50 -6.77
CA VAL A 457 -12.08 27.93 -7.07
C VAL A 457 -12.34 28.72 -5.78
N LYS A 458 -13.12 28.17 -4.85
CA LYS A 458 -13.37 28.80 -3.55
C LYS A 458 -12.09 28.91 -2.73
N LEU A 459 -11.28 27.84 -2.67
CA LEU A 459 -9.98 27.87 -1.99
C LEU A 459 -9.02 28.88 -2.61
N ALA A 460 -9.00 28.99 -3.94
CA ALA A 460 -8.24 30.02 -4.64
C ALA A 460 -8.69 31.44 -4.23
N ALA A 461 -10.00 31.65 -4.09
CA ALA A 461 -10.56 32.91 -3.63
C ALA A 461 -10.18 33.26 -2.18
N LEU A 462 -9.87 32.25 -1.35
CA LEU A 462 -9.46 32.38 0.04
C LEU A 462 -7.94 32.50 0.24
N GLY A 463 -7.13 32.35 -0.81
CA GLY A 463 -5.68 32.55 -0.74
C GLY A 463 -4.81 31.40 -1.20
N THR A 464 -5.38 30.24 -1.54
CA THR A 464 -4.63 29.09 -2.07
C THR A 464 -4.15 29.37 -3.50
N ASP A 465 -2.91 29.00 -3.81
CA ASP A 465 -2.43 28.99 -5.18
C ASP A 465 -2.87 27.72 -5.90
N VAL A 466 -3.30 27.83 -7.16
CA VAL A 466 -3.82 26.72 -7.94
C VAL A 466 -3.12 26.65 -9.29
N ILE A 467 -2.50 25.50 -9.57
CA ILE A 467 -2.03 25.12 -10.90
C ILE A 467 -3.01 24.10 -11.46
N ALA A 468 -3.63 24.38 -12.60
CA ALA A 468 -4.67 23.53 -13.15
C ALA A 468 -4.42 23.20 -14.61
N CYS A 469 -4.43 21.92 -14.96
CA CYS A 469 -4.39 21.50 -16.35
C CYS A 469 -5.61 22.04 -17.13
N GLU A 470 -5.38 22.79 -18.22
CA GLU A 470 -6.41 23.55 -18.94
C GLU A 470 -7.57 22.69 -19.47
N TRP A 471 -7.30 21.42 -19.81
CA TRP A 471 -8.33 20.50 -20.31
C TRP A 471 -9.34 20.08 -19.25
N LEU A 472 -9.05 20.25 -17.97
CA LEU A 472 -9.98 20.01 -16.86
C LEU A 472 -10.97 21.18 -16.66
N LEU A 473 -10.71 22.32 -17.30
CA LEU A 473 -11.37 23.58 -16.98
C LEU A 473 -12.43 23.97 -18.01
N PRO A 474 -13.58 24.53 -17.56
CA PRO A 474 -14.50 25.23 -18.45
C PRO A 474 -13.83 26.50 -18.98
N ARG A 475 -14.32 27.03 -20.10
CA ARG A 475 -13.68 28.10 -20.87
C ARG A 475 -13.38 29.34 -20.01
N GLU A 476 -14.32 29.71 -19.17
CA GLU A 476 -14.26 30.85 -18.26
C GLU A 476 -13.14 30.73 -17.22
N LEU A 477 -12.63 29.54 -16.93
CA LEU A 477 -11.55 29.29 -15.98
C LEU A 477 -10.17 29.12 -16.64
N ARG A 478 -10.07 29.12 -17.99
CA ARG A 478 -8.81 28.93 -18.75
C ARG A 478 -7.95 30.19 -18.89
N HIS A 479 -8.14 31.17 -18.01
CA HIS A 479 -7.34 32.38 -18.00
C HIS A 479 -6.70 32.58 -16.62
N PRO A 480 -5.39 32.89 -16.58
CA PRO A 480 -4.71 33.23 -15.34
C PRO A 480 -5.43 34.38 -14.64
N ARG A 481 -5.57 34.29 -13.33
CA ARG A 481 -6.14 35.37 -12.51
C ARG A 481 -5.57 35.35 -11.10
N ARG A 482 -5.65 36.50 -10.45
CA ARG A 482 -5.40 36.63 -9.01
C ARG A 482 -6.71 36.97 -8.32
N PHE A 483 -7.01 36.28 -7.23
CA PHE A 483 -8.19 36.54 -6.43
C PHE A 483 -7.92 37.61 -5.37
N ALA A 484 -8.99 38.23 -4.88
CA ALA A 484 -8.91 39.27 -3.84
C ALA A 484 -8.28 38.76 -2.53
N GLY A 485 -8.47 37.48 -2.19
CA GLY A 485 -7.84 36.83 -1.05
C GLY A 485 -6.34 36.53 -1.22
N GLY A 486 -5.75 36.87 -2.38
CA GLY A 486 -4.32 36.75 -2.63
C GLY A 486 -3.90 35.56 -3.49
N GLY A 487 -4.74 34.51 -3.55
CA GLY A 487 -4.47 33.27 -4.27
C GLY A 487 -4.38 33.46 -5.78
N VAL A 488 -3.49 32.71 -6.42
CA VAL A 488 -3.26 32.70 -7.86
C VAL A 488 -3.94 31.50 -8.49
N TRP A 489 -4.59 31.69 -9.63
CA TRP A 489 -5.11 30.61 -10.44
C TRP A 489 -4.41 30.61 -11.79
N LEU A 490 -3.66 29.53 -12.04
CA LEU A 490 -2.79 29.34 -13.19
C LEU A 490 -3.25 28.10 -13.98
N PRO A 491 -4.09 28.29 -15.01
CA PRO A 491 -4.30 27.30 -16.04
C PRO A 491 -3.01 27.06 -16.81
N THR A 492 -2.70 25.81 -17.10
CA THR A 492 -1.53 25.42 -17.90
C THR A 492 -1.81 24.22 -18.79
N ASP A 493 -1.17 24.15 -19.95
CA ASP A 493 -1.13 22.97 -20.81
C ASP A 493 -0.04 21.96 -20.36
N HIS A 494 0.90 22.39 -19.52
CA HIS A 494 1.97 21.54 -19.00
C HIS A 494 2.38 21.96 -17.57
N LEU A 495 2.33 21.02 -16.62
CA LEU A 495 2.66 21.26 -15.20
C LEU A 495 4.14 21.57 -14.91
N LEU A 496 5.00 21.55 -15.93
CA LEU A 496 6.46 21.69 -15.78
C LEU A 496 7.03 22.86 -16.57
N ASN A 497 6.17 23.72 -17.12
CA ASN A 497 6.60 24.98 -17.70
C ASN A 497 7.09 25.94 -16.61
N ASP A 498 7.78 27.00 -17.03
CA ASP A 498 8.42 27.94 -16.11
C ASP A 498 7.42 28.60 -15.15
N ALA A 499 6.23 28.96 -15.64
CA ALA A 499 5.20 29.59 -14.81
C ALA A 499 4.67 28.65 -13.71
N ALA A 500 4.44 27.38 -14.02
CA ALA A 500 4.00 26.40 -13.03
C ALA A 500 5.10 26.13 -11.99
N ARG A 501 6.37 26.05 -12.42
CA ARG A 501 7.52 25.88 -11.52
C ARG A 501 7.72 27.10 -10.62
N GLU A 502 7.63 28.30 -11.16
CA GLU A 502 7.75 29.56 -10.41
C GLU A 502 6.64 29.69 -9.36
N LEU A 503 5.40 29.38 -9.73
CA LEU A 503 4.28 29.42 -8.78
C LEU A 503 4.39 28.34 -7.70
N ALA A 504 4.85 27.14 -8.04
CA ALA A 504 4.98 26.05 -7.07
C ALA A 504 6.17 26.22 -6.11
N ALA A 505 7.29 26.82 -6.58
CA ALA A 505 8.56 26.86 -5.86
C ALA A 505 8.49 27.28 -4.37
N PRO A 506 7.69 28.30 -3.96
CA PRO A 506 7.57 28.67 -2.55
C PRO A 506 6.94 27.59 -1.65
N HIS A 507 6.22 26.64 -2.24
CA HIS A 507 5.43 25.63 -1.52
C HIS A 507 6.14 24.27 -1.39
N LEU A 508 7.10 23.98 -2.26
CA LEU A 508 7.73 22.65 -2.40
C LEU A 508 8.59 22.21 -1.20
N GLY A 509 8.89 23.10 -0.26
CA GLY A 509 9.80 22.82 0.84
C GLY A 509 11.25 22.59 0.38
N SER A 510 12.01 21.81 1.13
CA SER A 510 13.43 21.54 0.86
C SER A 510 13.62 20.22 0.09
N PRO A 511 14.53 20.15 -0.90
CA PRO A 511 14.85 18.90 -1.60
C PRO A 511 15.54 17.84 -0.71
N GLY A 512 15.99 18.20 0.50
CA GLY A 512 16.56 17.27 1.48
C GLY A 512 15.60 16.86 2.60
N LEU A 513 14.31 17.17 2.47
CA LEU A 513 13.32 16.92 3.51
C LEU A 513 12.01 16.40 2.92
N TRP A 514 11.50 15.33 3.52
CA TRP A 514 10.09 14.98 3.44
C TRP A 514 9.43 15.40 4.75
N ARG A 515 8.49 16.34 4.68
CA ARG A 515 7.68 16.76 5.82
C ARG A 515 6.24 16.28 5.64
N GLN A 516 5.61 15.70 6.66
CA GLN A 516 4.19 15.34 6.63
C GLN A 516 3.46 15.87 7.87
N ARG A 517 2.39 16.65 7.68
CA ARG A 517 1.63 17.26 8.78
C ARG A 517 0.46 16.41 9.26
N PHE A 518 0.22 16.48 10.57
CA PHE A 518 -0.95 15.93 11.26
C PHE A 518 -1.43 16.89 12.34
N GLY A 519 -2.57 17.56 12.13
CA GLY A 519 -3.07 18.55 13.07
C GLY A 519 -2.06 19.68 13.28
N ASP A 520 -1.66 19.87 14.54
CA ASP A 520 -0.65 20.86 14.95
C ASP A 520 0.79 20.32 14.93
N HIS A 521 0.96 19.02 14.60
CA HIS A 521 2.25 18.34 14.54
C HIS A 521 2.73 18.16 13.11
N ALA A 522 4.03 17.91 12.94
CA ALA A 522 4.59 17.44 11.68
C ALA A 522 5.66 16.39 11.91
N VAL A 523 5.84 15.49 10.96
CA VAL A 523 6.97 14.55 10.90
C VAL A 523 7.96 15.08 9.90
N ARG A 524 9.21 15.24 10.30
CA ARG A 524 10.35 15.48 9.44
C ARG A 524 11.02 14.15 9.15
N ILE A 525 11.22 13.85 7.89
CA ILE A 525 11.88 12.65 7.39
C ILE A 525 13.03 13.12 6.53
N SER A 526 14.25 12.69 6.86
CA SER A 526 15.45 12.98 6.08
C SER A 526 16.29 11.72 5.91
N PRO A 527 17.07 11.61 4.82
CA PRO A 527 17.97 10.48 4.63
C PRO A 527 19.01 10.43 5.77
N ALA A 528 19.26 9.22 6.29
CA ALA A 528 20.31 8.92 7.27
C ALA A 528 21.56 8.29 6.61
N ASP A 529 21.48 7.98 5.33
CA ASP A 529 22.57 7.58 4.46
C ASP A 529 22.46 8.32 3.11
N ASP A 530 23.50 8.23 2.27
CA ASP A 530 23.59 9.02 1.04
C ASP A 530 22.51 8.68 -0.01
N GLU A 531 21.90 7.49 0.07
CA GLU A 531 20.97 6.98 -0.94
C GLU A 531 19.51 6.95 -0.45
N GLY A 532 19.26 7.16 0.85
CA GLY A 532 17.92 7.25 1.44
C GLY A 532 17.29 5.89 1.79
N PHE A 533 18.10 4.86 2.07
CA PHE A 533 17.62 3.56 2.56
C PHE A 533 17.33 3.57 4.06
N SER A 534 18.10 4.36 4.80
CA SER A 534 17.90 4.64 6.21
C SER A 534 17.34 6.03 6.40
N LEU A 535 16.49 6.22 7.41
CA LEU A 535 15.81 7.49 7.65
C LEU A 535 16.05 8.01 9.07
N HIS A 536 16.19 9.33 9.18
CA HIS A 536 16.00 10.08 10.43
C HIS A 536 14.56 10.60 10.47
N LEU A 537 13.85 10.35 11.57
CA LEU A 537 12.48 10.81 11.78
C LEU A 537 12.39 11.65 13.06
N GLU A 538 11.74 12.81 12.97
CA GLU A 538 11.55 13.74 14.09
C GLU A 538 10.11 14.28 14.06
N VAL A 539 9.47 14.36 15.24
CA VAL A 539 8.14 14.97 15.40
C VAL A 539 8.30 16.41 15.88
N GLU A 540 7.80 17.36 15.09
CA GLU A 540 7.67 18.80 15.40
C GLU A 540 6.37 19.12 16.13
#